data_AF-A0A8J1ING6-F1
#
_entry.id   AF-A0A8J1ING6-F1
#
_cell.length_a   1.000
_cell.length_b   1.000
_cell.length_c   1.000
_cell.angle_alpha   90.00
_cell.angle_beta   90.00
_cell.angle_gamma   90.00
#
_symmetry.space_group_name_H-M   'P 1'
#
loop_
_entity.id
_entity.type
_entity.pdbx_description
1 polymer ?
#
loop_
_entity_poly.entity_id
_entity_poly.type
_entity_poly.pdbx_seq_one_letter_code
_entity_poly.pdbx_strand_id
1 'polypeptide(L)'
;MSCSSLKTLHSLYQGSFPFYRLPSEVGHFSLDENRQYHQDNRKLRYYSPPVGIRKKDSPGWNVMDGYESHYVRRNEEEKEGLLHILTWLEKNQSVLGTHVEGGSKRPIDRDFVTWRGHLTKLLCTPYETQEGWLLAVTLFKGTFYISERETEAARKKREERTQEQERLMYSGYKFESYICADGPYGSDQMDILQDNLKLRTVPDSPDRQPSQSAVVNTNEAYCSVLLARLTSHSLLISGEVDCTDPSAKSSIPPSSYIELKTSAQIRNPHQQRSFNRYKLLKWWCQSFLLGIPIIVAGFRSQEGKIVSLETFKTSDIPHLVRGERNSWDPAVCMNFCNKFLSHIKAVVTKDDPRLVYLFAWEPGSDVTFTVHNDPEYTILPSWYVKAMN
;
A
#
# COMPACT_ATOMS: atom_id res chain seq x y z
N MET A 1 -11.14 35.82 -4.67
CA MET A 1 -10.17 35.06 -5.50
C MET A 1 -10.80 33.71 -5.75
N SER A 2 -11.04 33.31 -7.00
CA SER A 2 -11.67 32.01 -7.28
C SER A 2 -10.82 30.91 -6.69
N CYS A 3 -11.35 30.15 -5.73
CA CYS A 3 -10.73 28.91 -5.27
C CYS A 3 -10.57 28.02 -6.52
N SER A 4 -9.34 27.80 -6.98
CA SER A 4 -9.09 27.04 -8.20
C SER A 4 -9.40 25.58 -7.89
N SER A 5 -10.58 25.11 -8.28
CA SER A 5 -10.93 23.68 -8.21
C SER A 5 -10.10 22.88 -9.22
N LEU A 6 -9.90 21.59 -8.94
CA LEU A 6 -9.26 20.67 -9.88
C LEU A 6 -10.28 19.63 -10.37
N LYS A 7 -10.58 19.68 -11.67
CA LYS A 7 -11.51 18.75 -12.32
C LYS A 7 -11.01 17.30 -12.25
N THR A 8 -11.92 16.35 -12.13
CA THR A 8 -11.58 14.92 -11.95
C THR A 8 -12.02 14.01 -13.11
N LEU A 9 -12.75 14.56 -14.09
CA LEU A 9 -13.26 13.80 -15.22
C LEU A 9 -12.12 13.15 -16.03
N HIS A 10 -12.17 11.83 -16.20
CA HIS A 10 -11.11 11.05 -16.87
C HIS A 10 -10.77 11.52 -18.29
N SER A 11 -11.73 12.09 -19.04
CA SER A 11 -11.49 12.61 -20.39
C SER A 11 -10.46 13.75 -20.44
N LEU A 12 -10.26 14.46 -19.33
CA LEU A 12 -9.27 15.55 -19.22
C LEU A 12 -7.83 15.05 -19.05
N TYR A 13 -7.66 13.75 -18.79
CA TYR A 13 -6.39 13.14 -18.41
C TYR A 13 -5.94 12.05 -19.40
N GLN A 14 -6.65 11.92 -20.52
CA GLN A 14 -6.25 11.06 -21.63
C GLN A 14 -4.94 11.56 -22.26
N GLY A 15 -4.13 10.62 -22.76
CA GLY A 15 -2.88 10.94 -23.43
C GLY A 15 -1.82 9.87 -23.19
N SER A 16 -0.57 10.23 -23.46
CA SER A 16 0.57 9.36 -23.17
C SER A 16 0.71 9.10 -21.67
N PHE A 17 1.13 7.89 -21.32
CA PHE A 17 1.51 7.55 -19.96
C PHE A 17 2.68 8.47 -19.51
N PRO A 18 2.56 9.17 -18.38
CA PRO A 18 3.59 10.11 -17.94
C PRO A 18 4.83 9.36 -17.44
N PHE A 19 5.99 10.02 -17.47
CA PHE A 19 7.20 9.45 -16.91
C PHE A 19 7.00 9.12 -15.41
N TYR A 20 7.21 7.86 -15.05
CA TYR A 20 7.29 7.39 -13.67
C TYR A 20 8.60 6.61 -13.50
N ARG A 21 9.50 7.10 -12.66
CA ARG A 21 10.76 6.41 -12.35
C ARG A 21 10.45 5.17 -11.51
N LEU A 22 11.05 4.04 -11.87
CA LEU A 22 10.97 2.81 -11.07
C LEU A 22 11.33 3.12 -9.60
N PRO A 23 10.47 2.76 -8.64
CA PRO A 23 10.73 3.00 -7.23
C PRO A 23 12.00 2.27 -6.77
N SER A 24 12.80 2.93 -5.93
CA SER A 24 13.96 2.34 -5.26
C SER A 24 13.68 2.33 -3.76
N GLU A 25 13.78 1.16 -3.14
CA GLU A 25 13.75 1.09 -1.68
C GLU A 25 14.99 1.81 -1.10
N VAL A 26 14.78 2.56 -0.03
CA VAL A 26 15.84 3.23 0.75
C VAL A 26 15.84 2.84 2.22
N GLY A 27 14.84 2.06 2.64
CA GLY A 27 14.79 1.44 3.94
C GLY A 27 13.42 0.84 4.22
N HIS A 28 13.23 0.41 5.46
CA HIS A 28 12.01 -0.24 5.91
C HIS A 28 11.85 -0.07 7.43
N PHE A 29 10.70 -0.48 7.94
CA PHE A 29 10.43 -0.65 9.36
C PHE A 29 9.31 -1.67 9.58
N SER A 30 9.22 -2.17 10.80
CA SER A 30 8.19 -3.11 11.22
C SER A 30 7.34 -2.50 12.34
N LEU A 31 6.07 -2.89 12.39
CA LEU A 31 5.16 -2.64 13.51
C LEU A 31 4.85 -3.97 14.16
N ASP A 32 5.07 -4.10 15.46
CA ASP A 32 4.89 -5.38 16.15
C ASP A 32 3.42 -5.68 16.51
N GLU A 33 3.19 -6.79 17.21
CA GLU A 33 1.89 -7.24 17.67
C GLU A 33 1.14 -6.22 18.56
N ASN A 34 1.88 -5.27 19.17
CA ASN A 34 1.38 -4.18 19.99
C ASN A 34 1.48 -2.82 19.26
N ARG A 35 1.62 -2.85 17.92
CA ARG A 35 1.77 -1.69 17.04
C ARG A 35 3.02 -0.83 17.32
N GLN A 36 4.02 -1.37 18.01
CA GLN A 36 5.24 -0.62 18.32
C GLN A 36 6.19 -0.62 17.13
N TYR A 37 6.85 0.53 16.92
CA TYR A 37 7.77 0.74 15.81
C TYR A 37 9.14 0.11 16.05
N HIS A 38 9.64 -0.63 15.06
CA HIS A 38 11.00 -1.20 15.04
C HIS A 38 11.70 -0.86 13.71
N GLN A 39 12.94 -0.41 13.78
CA GLN A 39 13.75 -0.06 12.59
C GLN A 39 14.45 -1.30 12.03
N ASP A 40 13.66 -2.31 11.69
CA ASP A 40 14.11 -3.58 11.13
C ASP A 40 12.99 -4.24 10.31
N ASN A 41 13.27 -5.44 9.82
CA ASN A 41 12.39 -6.25 8.99
C ASN A 41 11.79 -7.44 9.75
N ARG A 42 11.65 -7.38 11.09
CA ARG A 42 11.18 -8.52 11.90
C ARG A 42 9.77 -9.03 11.54
N LYS A 43 8.95 -8.20 10.89
CA LYS A 43 7.61 -8.59 10.41
C LYS A 43 7.56 -8.84 8.90
N LEU A 44 8.70 -8.83 8.19
CA LEU A 44 8.73 -9.26 6.79
C LEU A 44 8.54 -10.77 6.74
N ARG A 45 7.49 -11.21 6.04
CA ARG A 45 7.21 -12.63 5.79
C ARG A 45 7.68 -13.07 4.41
N TYR A 46 7.77 -14.38 4.22
CA TYR A 46 8.30 -15.00 3.02
C TYR A 46 7.20 -15.77 2.30
N TYR A 47 7.09 -15.57 0.99
CA TYR A 47 6.14 -16.29 0.14
C TYR A 47 6.46 -17.79 0.16
N SER A 48 5.51 -18.59 0.66
CA SER A 48 5.63 -20.04 0.81
C SER A 48 4.33 -20.73 0.37
N PRO A 49 4.07 -20.83 -0.95
CA PRO A 49 2.93 -21.58 -1.46
C PRO A 49 3.13 -23.08 -1.19
N PRO A 50 2.07 -23.86 -0.92
CA PRO A 50 2.22 -25.28 -0.66
C PRO A 50 2.87 -26.03 -1.81
N VAL A 51 3.81 -26.90 -1.45
CA VAL A 51 4.48 -27.79 -2.38
C VAL A 51 3.45 -28.81 -2.91
N GLY A 52 3.37 -28.96 -4.24
CA GLY A 52 2.57 -30.01 -4.88
C GLY A 52 1.13 -29.64 -5.26
N ILE A 53 0.63 -28.44 -4.94
CA ILE A 53 -0.63 -27.94 -5.53
C ILE A 53 -0.36 -27.58 -6.98
N ARG A 54 -0.87 -28.38 -7.93
CA ARG A 54 -0.82 -28.00 -9.35
C ARG A 54 -1.75 -26.81 -9.56
N LYS A 55 -1.50 -26.00 -10.59
CA LYS A 55 -2.31 -24.81 -10.93
C LYS A 55 -3.83 -25.05 -11.06
N LYS A 56 -4.24 -26.32 -11.20
CA LYS A 56 -5.64 -26.78 -11.31
C LYS A 56 -6.23 -27.35 -10.02
N ASP A 57 -5.41 -27.57 -9.00
CA ASP A 57 -5.82 -28.17 -7.75
C ASP A 57 -6.25 -27.04 -6.78
N SER A 58 -7.45 -27.17 -6.20
CA SER A 58 -7.98 -26.21 -5.23
C SER A 58 -7.26 -26.36 -3.89
N PRO A 59 -6.68 -25.28 -3.31
CA PRO A 59 -6.06 -25.36 -1.98
C PRO A 59 -7.05 -25.75 -0.87
N GLY A 60 -8.33 -25.39 -1.00
CA GLY A 60 -9.38 -25.75 -0.04
C GLY A 60 -9.29 -25.00 1.30
N TRP A 61 -8.35 -24.07 1.44
CA TRP A 61 -8.13 -23.29 2.65
C TRP A 61 -9.34 -22.49 3.06
N ASN A 62 -9.79 -22.65 4.31
CA ASN A 62 -10.89 -21.87 4.84
C ASN A 62 -10.37 -20.55 5.41
N VAL A 63 -10.58 -19.45 4.69
CA VAL A 63 -10.15 -18.11 5.12
C VAL A 63 -11.10 -17.45 6.14
N MET A 64 -12.14 -18.18 6.58
CA MET A 64 -13.00 -17.78 7.69
C MET A 64 -12.64 -18.49 8.99
N ASP A 65 -11.77 -19.50 8.93
CA ASP A 65 -11.36 -20.26 10.11
C ASP A 65 -10.56 -19.38 11.07
N GLY A 66 -10.90 -19.43 12.37
CA GLY A 66 -10.28 -18.63 13.41
C GLY A 66 -10.81 -17.19 13.59
N TYR A 67 -11.80 -16.74 12.80
CA TYR A 67 -12.32 -15.36 12.90
C TYR A 67 -12.84 -15.01 14.32
N GLU A 68 -13.52 -15.94 14.99
CA GLU A 68 -14.13 -15.69 16.30
C GLU A 68 -13.15 -15.90 17.47
N SER A 69 -12.09 -16.70 17.27
CA SER A 69 -11.21 -17.18 18.35
C SER A 69 -9.76 -16.69 18.26
N HIS A 70 -9.30 -16.28 17.08
CA HIS A 70 -7.89 -16.01 16.77
C HIS A 70 -7.74 -14.73 15.91
N TYR A 71 -8.51 -13.68 16.22
CA TYR A 71 -8.45 -12.40 15.52
C TYR A 71 -8.18 -11.22 16.48
N VAL A 72 -6.96 -10.70 16.43
CA VAL A 72 -6.56 -9.47 17.13
C VAL A 72 -6.64 -8.31 16.15
N ARG A 73 -7.45 -7.30 16.50
CA ARG A 73 -7.75 -6.17 15.61
C ARG A 73 -6.94 -4.96 16.04
N ARG A 74 -6.30 -4.30 15.08
CA ARG A 74 -5.80 -2.94 15.27
C ARG A 74 -6.94 -1.99 15.61
N ASN A 75 -6.68 -1.09 16.55
CA ASN A 75 -7.63 -0.05 16.93
C ASN A 75 -7.74 1.01 15.82
N GLU A 76 -8.82 1.00 15.04
CA GLU A 76 -9.03 1.95 13.94
C GLU A 76 -9.42 3.38 14.41
N GLU A 77 -9.71 3.57 15.71
CA GLU A 77 -9.92 4.91 16.30
C GLU A 77 -8.60 5.66 16.51
N GLU A 78 -7.49 4.93 16.66
CA GLU A 78 -6.16 5.53 16.77
C GLU A 78 -5.66 6.00 15.40
N LYS A 79 -5.80 7.30 15.15
CA LYS A 79 -5.39 7.91 13.88
C LYS A 79 -3.88 8.19 13.88
N GLU A 80 -3.10 7.22 13.44
CA GLU A 80 -1.63 7.29 13.32
C GLU A 80 -1.14 8.39 12.36
N GLY A 81 -1.95 8.79 11.37
CA GLY A 81 -1.56 9.79 10.36
C GLY A 81 -0.24 9.40 9.68
N LEU A 82 0.76 10.28 9.71
CA LEU A 82 2.10 10.02 9.16
C LEU A 82 3.11 9.48 10.20
N LEU A 83 2.69 9.24 11.45
CA LEU A 83 3.57 8.97 12.61
C LEU A 83 4.77 8.06 12.29
N HIS A 84 4.53 6.89 11.71
CA HIS A 84 5.59 5.91 11.47
C HIS A 84 6.54 6.29 10.32
N ILE A 85 6.04 6.94 9.26
CA ILE A 85 6.90 7.52 8.22
C ILE A 85 7.78 8.61 8.83
N LEU A 86 7.19 9.52 9.61
CA LEU A 86 7.92 10.61 10.26
C LEU A 86 8.99 10.07 11.23
N THR A 87 8.68 8.99 11.94
CA THR A 87 9.64 8.31 12.85
C THR A 87 10.80 7.73 12.05
N TRP A 88 10.52 7.11 10.91
CA TRP A 88 11.58 6.62 10.02
C TRP A 88 12.44 7.78 9.48
N LEU A 89 11.81 8.88 9.05
CA LEU A 89 12.50 10.07 8.54
C LEU A 89 13.44 10.69 9.58
N GLU A 90 12.97 10.84 10.83
CA GLU A 90 13.78 11.34 11.94
C GLU A 90 15.02 10.48 12.17
N LYS A 91 14.87 9.15 12.15
CA LYS A 91 15.97 8.19 12.39
C LYS A 91 16.90 7.99 11.19
N ASN A 92 16.51 8.42 9.99
CA ASN A 92 17.22 8.15 8.73
C ASN A 92 17.52 9.41 7.91
N GLN A 93 17.68 10.57 8.56
CA GLN A 93 17.97 11.83 7.86
C GLN A 93 19.20 11.75 6.93
N SER A 94 20.22 10.98 7.31
CA SER A 94 21.43 10.77 6.50
C SER A 94 21.17 10.09 5.15
N VAL A 95 20.16 9.22 5.07
CA VAL A 95 19.78 8.50 3.84
C VAL A 95 19.12 9.44 2.82
N LEU A 96 18.55 10.55 3.28
CA LEU A 96 17.71 11.45 2.49
C LEU A 96 18.42 12.73 2.05
N GLY A 97 19.68 12.89 2.49
CA GLY A 97 20.61 13.92 2.08
C GLY A 97 20.85 14.98 3.15
N THR A 98 22.05 14.97 3.74
CA THR A 98 22.68 16.17 4.30
C THR A 98 24.16 16.23 3.89
N HIS A 99 24.56 17.42 3.42
CA HIS A 99 25.93 17.91 3.20
C HIS A 99 26.78 17.31 2.06
N VAL A 100 26.34 17.50 0.82
CA VAL A 100 27.30 17.71 -0.28
C VAL A 100 27.40 19.22 -0.51
N GLU A 101 28.60 19.80 -0.60
CA GLU A 101 28.78 21.21 -0.98
C GLU A 101 28.03 21.48 -2.30
N GLY A 102 27.06 22.41 -2.27
CA GLY A 102 26.17 22.69 -3.40
C GLY A 102 24.86 21.88 -3.47
N GLY A 103 24.60 21.02 -2.48
CA GLY A 103 23.36 20.22 -2.37
C GLY A 103 22.12 20.98 -1.88
N SER A 104 20.97 20.31 -1.93
CA SER A 104 19.68 20.84 -1.46
C SER A 104 19.73 21.26 0.01
N LYS A 105 19.23 22.46 0.34
CA LYS A 105 19.14 22.97 1.73
C LYS A 105 17.97 22.35 2.53
N ARG A 106 17.18 21.46 1.91
CA ARG A 106 16.01 20.84 2.56
C ARG A 106 16.47 19.67 3.45
N PRO A 107 15.88 19.47 4.65
CA PRO A 107 16.17 18.28 5.47
C PRO A 107 15.81 16.97 4.75
N ILE A 108 14.82 17.03 3.86
CA ILE A 108 14.43 15.93 2.99
C ILE A 108 14.52 16.44 1.56
N ASP A 109 15.40 15.85 0.75
CA ASP A 109 15.56 16.25 -0.65
C ASP A 109 14.45 15.68 -1.56
N ARG A 110 13.18 15.75 -1.12
CA ARG A 110 12.01 15.26 -1.87
C ARG A 110 10.91 16.32 -1.85
N ASP A 111 10.11 16.35 -2.92
CA ASP A 111 8.98 17.27 -2.97
C ASP A 111 7.85 16.79 -2.06
N PHE A 112 7.54 15.50 -2.06
CA PHE A 112 6.40 14.96 -1.33
C PHE A 112 6.77 13.79 -0.41
N VAL A 113 6.14 13.74 0.75
CA VAL A 113 6.16 12.63 1.72
C VAL A 113 4.71 12.20 1.98
N THR A 114 4.41 10.92 1.77
CA THR A 114 3.06 10.38 2.05
C THR A 114 3.04 8.86 2.11
N TRP A 115 1.91 8.29 2.54
CA TRP A 115 1.65 6.86 2.39
C TRP A 115 1.25 6.53 0.95
N ARG A 116 1.69 5.36 0.49
CA ARG A 116 1.29 4.79 -0.81
C ARG A 116 -0.23 4.73 -0.98
N GLY A 117 -0.96 4.38 0.09
CA GLY A 117 -2.42 4.30 0.06
C GLY A 117 -3.09 5.62 -0.34
N HIS A 118 -2.50 6.75 0.04
CA HIS A 118 -3.04 8.07 -0.31
C HIS A 118 -2.87 8.34 -1.81
N LEU A 119 -1.71 8.01 -2.38
CA LEU A 119 -1.48 8.09 -3.83
C LEU A 119 -2.37 7.11 -4.59
N THR A 120 -2.62 5.90 -4.07
CA THR A 120 -3.59 4.96 -4.67
C THR A 120 -4.97 5.59 -4.80
N LYS A 121 -5.46 6.32 -3.77
CA LYS A 121 -6.74 7.04 -3.85
C LYS A 121 -6.74 8.08 -4.96
N LEU A 122 -5.65 8.85 -5.09
CA LEU A 122 -5.48 9.81 -6.18
C LEU A 122 -5.53 9.12 -7.55
N LEU A 123 -4.74 8.07 -7.75
CA LEU A 123 -4.72 7.33 -9.02
C LEU A 123 -6.12 6.78 -9.40
N CYS A 124 -6.90 6.32 -8.42
CA CYS A 124 -8.24 5.79 -8.64
C CYS A 124 -9.33 6.86 -8.84
N THR A 125 -9.08 8.11 -8.43
CA THR A 125 -10.09 9.19 -8.38
C THR A 125 -10.87 9.38 -9.69
N PRO A 126 -10.25 9.39 -10.90
CA PRO A 126 -10.99 9.57 -12.15
C PRO A 126 -12.04 8.49 -12.47
N TYR A 127 -11.97 7.35 -11.76
CA TYR A 127 -12.83 6.18 -11.95
C TYR A 127 -13.59 5.78 -10.67
N GLU A 128 -13.34 6.43 -9.54
CA GLU A 128 -14.02 6.16 -8.29
C GLU A 128 -15.41 6.81 -8.30
N THR A 129 -16.42 6.07 -7.89
CA THR A 129 -17.83 6.49 -7.97
C THR A 129 -18.59 6.30 -6.66
N GLN A 130 -17.93 5.79 -5.61
CA GLN A 130 -18.56 5.39 -4.35
C GLN A 130 -18.02 6.16 -3.16
N GLU A 131 -16.70 6.34 -3.08
CA GLU A 131 -16.04 6.83 -1.88
C GLU A 131 -15.22 8.09 -2.16
N GLY A 132 -15.59 9.20 -1.53
CA GLY A 132 -14.77 10.42 -1.48
C GLY A 132 -13.57 10.31 -0.55
N TRP A 133 -12.78 11.38 -0.49
CA TRP A 133 -11.60 11.45 0.38
C TRP A 133 -11.29 12.86 0.86
N LEU A 134 -10.57 12.93 1.99
CA LEU A 134 -9.94 14.14 2.50
C LEU A 134 -8.42 13.93 2.60
N LEU A 135 -7.64 14.86 2.04
CA LEU A 135 -6.18 14.86 2.12
C LEU A 135 -5.70 16.19 2.69
N ALA A 136 -5.20 16.16 3.92
CA ALA A 136 -4.54 17.27 4.57
C ALA A 136 -3.11 17.42 4.02
N VAL A 137 -2.75 18.63 3.60
CA VAL A 137 -1.45 18.95 3.03
C VAL A 137 -0.81 20.11 3.76
N THR A 138 0.45 19.92 4.18
CA THR A 138 1.28 20.95 4.82
C THR A 138 2.61 21.05 4.09
N LEU A 139 3.08 22.28 3.84
CA LEU A 139 4.42 22.55 3.36
C LEU A 139 5.31 22.89 4.56
N PHE A 140 6.41 22.14 4.72
CA PHE A 140 7.39 22.36 5.78
C PHE A 140 8.81 22.15 5.25
N LYS A 141 9.64 23.17 5.36
CA LYS A 141 11.04 23.23 4.87
C LYS A 141 11.17 22.76 3.42
N GLY A 142 10.26 23.22 2.56
CA GLY A 142 10.23 22.90 1.13
C GLY A 142 9.69 21.52 0.78
N THR A 143 9.23 20.72 1.75
CA THR A 143 8.63 19.39 1.52
C THR A 143 7.13 19.42 1.81
N PHE A 144 6.33 18.86 0.91
CA PHE A 144 4.89 18.69 1.06
C PHE A 144 4.59 17.36 1.75
N TYR A 145 3.91 17.41 2.89
CA TYR A 145 3.43 16.23 3.60
C TYR A 145 1.94 16.06 3.30
N ILE A 146 1.54 14.88 2.84
CA ILE A 146 0.14 14.57 2.53
C ILE A 146 -0.32 13.48 3.50
N SER A 147 -1.32 13.79 4.32
CA SER A 147 -1.95 12.84 5.25
C SER A 147 -3.44 12.77 5.01
N GLU A 148 -3.98 11.56 4.92
CA GLU A 148 -5.42 11.36 4.84
C GLU A 148 -6.12 11.75 6.14
N ARG A 149 -7.35 12.27 6.00
CA ARG A 149 -8.32 12.40 7.08
C ARG A 149 -9.54 11.54 6.75
N GLU A 150 -10.10 10.91 7.77
CA GLU A 150 -11.33 10.14 7.62
C GLU A 150 -12.50 11.09 7.31
N THR A 151 -13.28 10.77 6.28
CA THR A 151 -14.51 11.52 5.97
C THR A 151 -15.63 11.08 6.91
N GLU A 152 -16.64 11.92 7.12
CA GLU A 152 -17.79 11.55 7.94
C GLU A 152 -18.51 10.30 7.39
N ALA A 153 -18.63 10.20 6.06
CA ALA A 153 -19.20 9.02 5.41
C ALA A 153 -18.35 7.75 5.64
N ALA A 154 -17.02 7.87 5.61
CA ALA A 154 -16.11 6.75 5.89
C ALA A 154 -16.16 6.33 7.37
N ARG A 155 -16.22 7.29 8.30
CA ARG A 155 -16.42 7.04 9.73
C ARG A 155 -17.71 6.27 9.98
N LYS A 156 -18.84 6.77 9.46
CA LYS A 156 -20.13 6.11 9.59
C LYS A 156 -20.11 4.68 9.03
N LYS A 157 -19.52 4.48 7.85
CA LYS A 157 -19.37 3.15 7.24
C LYS A 157 -18.50 2.21 8.09
N ARG A 158 -17.51 2.72 8.81
CA ARG A 158 -16.66 1.95 9.73
C ARG A 158 -17.41 1.59 11.01
N GLU A 159 -18.14 2.53 11.61
CA GLU A 159 -18.94 2.31 12.83
C GLU A 159 -20.13 1.35 12.59
N GLU A 160 -20.75 1.43 11.40
CA GLU A 160 -21.89 0.58 11.01
C GLU A 160 -21.46 -0.71 10.29
N ARG A 161 -20.17 -1.08 10.36
CA ARG A 161 -19.63 -2.24 9.65
C ARG A 161 -20.31 -3.53 10.12
N THR A 162 -20.81 -4.31 9.17
CA THR A 162 -21.49 -5.57 9.49
C THR A 162 -20.50 -6.69 9.80
N GLN A 163 -20.94 -7.70 10.56
CA GLN A 163 -20.12 -8.88 10.84
C GLN A 163 -19.65 -9.60 9.56
N GLU A 164 -20.49 -9.62 8.52
CA GLU A 164 -20.13 -10.15 7.19
C GLU A 164 -18.93 -9.38 6.61
N GLN A 165 -18.97 -8.04 6.64
CA GLN A 165 -17.88 -7.20 6.15
C GLN A 165 -16.59 -7.40 6.96
N GLU A 166 -16.70 -7.55 8.28
CA GLU A 166 -15.56 -7.87 9.13
C GLU A 166 -14.93 -9.23 8.80
N ARG A 167 -15.75 -10.26 8.56
CA ARG A 167 -15.27 -11.58 8.11
C ARG A 167 -14.55 -11.48 6.78
N LEU A 168 -15.02 -10.63 5.87
CA LEU A 168 -14.32 -10.38 4.60
C LEU A 168 -12.96 -9.71 4.79
N MET A 169 -12.84 -8.75 5.72
CA MET A 169 -11.55 -8.13 6.05
C MET A 169 -10.59 -9.16 6.64
N TYR A 170 -11.05 -9.94 7.63
CA TYR A 170 -10.29 -11.04 8.22
C TYR A 170 -9.78 -12.01 7.15
N SER A 171 -10.61 -12.36 6.17
CA SER A 171 -10.26 -13.33 5.13
C SER A 171 -9.04 -12.94 4.28
N GLY A 172 -8.74 -11.64 4.16
CA GLY A 172 -7.52 -11.17 3.53
C GLY A 172 -6.28 -11.57 4.33
N TYR A 173 -6.22 -11.13 5.59
CA TYR A 173 -5.12 -11.46 6.48
C TYR A 173 -4.98 -12.97 6.75
N LYS A 174 -6.11 -13.69 6.84
CA LYS A 174 -6.09 -15.15 6.99
C LYS A 174 -5.52 -15.82 5.74
N PHE A 175 -5.81 -15.32 4.54
CA PHE A 175 -5.19 -15.82 3.31
C PHE A 175 -3.67 -15.64 3.32
N GLU A 176 -3.17 -14.50 3.79
CA GLU A 176 -1.73 -14.28 3.93
C GLU A 176 -1.10 -15.33 4.87
N SER A 177 -1.77 -15.64 5.99
CA SER A 177 -1.28 -16.70 6.91
C SER A 177 -1.19 -18.09 6.27
N TYR A 178 -1.93 -18.37 5.18
CA TYR A 178 -1.87 -19.65 4.46
C TYR A 178 -0.80 -19.70 3.36
N ILE A 179 -0.18 -18.57 3.01
CA ILE A 179 0.75 -18.51 1.88
C ILE A 179 2.07 -17.82 2.23
N CYS A 180 2.25 -17.46 3.50
CA CYS A 180 3.43 -16.84 4.05
C CYS A 180 4.03 -17.64 5.20
N ALA A 181 5.35 -17.62 5.32
CA ALA A 181 6.09 -18.13 6.47
C ALA A 181 6.91 -17.01 7.14
N ASP A 182 7.24 -17.17 8.43
CA ASP A 182 8.00 -16.17 9.20
C ASP A 182 9.50 -16.14 8.85
N GLY A 183 10.02 -17.22 8.23
CA GLY A 183 11.40 -17.32 7.78
C GLY A 183 11.49 -17.75 6.32
N PRO A 184 12.63 -17.47 5.64
CA PRO A 184 12.88 -17.92 4.26
C PRO A 184 12.95 -19.45 4.18
N TYR A 185 13.25 -20.06 5.32
CA TYR A 185 13.23 -21.48 5.62
C TYR A 185 12.29 -21.60 6.83
N GLY A 186 11.19 -22.35 6.74
CA GLY A 186 10.20 -22.46 7.83
C GLY A 186 10.83 -22.77 9.20
N SER A 187 10.11 -22.52 10.29
CA SER A 187 10.57 -22.65 11.68
C SER A 187 11.40 -23.91 11.96
N ASP A 188 11.06 -25.03 11.32
CA ASP A 188 11.65 -26.35 11.59
C ASP A 188 13.04 -26.54 10.94
N GLN A 189 13.50 -25.61 10.08
CA GLN A 189 14.81 -25.68 9.42
C GLN A 189 15.93 -24.95 10.18
N MET A 190 15.60 -24.02 11.10
CA MET A 190 16.62 -23.29 11.87
C MET A 190 17.31 -24.18 12.91
N ASP A 191 16.62 -25.17 13.48
CA ASP A 191 17.23 -26.16 14.38
C ASP A 191 18.23 -27.08 13.65
N ILE A 192 18.10 -27.26 12.33
CA ILE A 192 19.00 -28.11 11.53
C ILE A 192 20.24 -27.33 11.06
N LEU A 193 20.14 -26.01 10.89
CA LEU A 193 21.22 -25.17 10.37
C LEU A 193 22.23 -24.72 11.43
N GLN A 194 21.89 -24.75 12.72
CA GLN A 194 22.84 -24.41 13.78
C GLN A 194 23.87 -25.51 14.06
N ASP A 195 23.63 -26.76 13.61
CA ASP A 195 24.46 -27.90 13.98
C ASP A 195 25.48 -28.34 12.92
N ASN A 196 25.43 -27.85 11.67
CA ASN A 196 26.36 -28.31 10.63
C ASN A 196 26.79 -27.25 9.62
N LEU A 197 27.99 -26.70 9.85
CA LEU A 197 28.87 -26.13 8.83
C LEU A 197 29.26 -27.23 7.81
N LYS A 198 28.39 -27.54 6.83
CA LYS A 198 28.74 -28.32 5.64
C LYS A 198 27.74 -28.09 4.52
N LEU A 199 28.23 -27.40 3.48
CA LEU A 199 27.64 -27.28 2.16
C LEU A 199 27.13 -28.65 1.66
N ARG A 200 25.81 -28.85 1.64
CA ARG A 200 25.17 -29.92 0.85
C ARG A 200 23.86 -29.40 0.27
N THR A 201 23.74 -29.57 -1.04
CA THR A 201 22.50 -29.48 -1.83
C THR A 201 21.37 -30.26 -1.13
N VAL A 202 20.28 -29.57 -0.77
CA VAL A 202 19.17 -30.14 0.02
C VAL A 202 18.04 -30.63 -0.89
N PRO A 203 17.50 -31.85 -0.70
CA PRO A 203 16.32 -32.34 -1.41
C PRO A 203 15.01 -31.74 -0.85
N ASP A 204 13.98 -31.64 -1.69
CA ASP A 204 12.64 -31.18 -1.34
C ASP A 204 12.04 -31.97 -0.15
N SER A 205 11.96 -31.34 1.02
CA SER A 205 11.20 -31.85 2.17
C SER A 205 9.79 -31.22 2.26
N PRO A 206 8.77 -31.97 2.73
CA PRO A 206 7.35 -31.59 2.67
C PRO A 206 6.85 -30.58 3.73
N ASP A 207 7.66 -30.19 4.73
CA ASP A 207 7.21 -29.42 5.91
C ASP A 207 7.35 -27.88 5.78
N ARG A 208 7.16 -27.31 4.58
CA ARG A 208 7.17 -25.84 4.37
C ARG A 208 5.79 -25.19 4.64
N GLN A 209 4.97 -25.76 5.53
CA GLN A 209 3.55 -25.39 5.62
C GLN A 209 3.28 -24.25 6.61
N PRO A 210 2.62 -23.17 6.17
CA PRO A 210 2.08 -22.14 7.07
C PRO A 210 1.14 -22.71 8.15
N SER A 211 1.22 -22.16 9.36
CA SER A 211 0.40 -22.58 10.50
C SER A 211 -1.07 -22.20 10.30
N GLN A 212 -1.91 -23.22 10.08
CA GLN A 212 -3.36 -23.02 9.92
C GLN A 212 -4.04 -22.49 11.18
N SER A 213 -3.42 -22.64 12.35
CA SER A 213 -3.88 -22.14 13.65
C SER A 213 -3.28 -20.80 14.05
N ALA A 214 -2.57 -20.10 13.15
CA ALA A 214 -1.96 -18.82 13.45
C ALA A 214 -3.01 -17.76 13.85
N VAL A 215 -2.70 -17.01 14.89
CA VAL A 215 -3.45 -15.80 15.28
C VAL A 215 -3.24 -14.75 14.19
N VAL A 216 -4.34 -14.18 13.71
CA VAL A 216 -4.30 -13.05 12.79
C VAL A 216 -4.28 -11.78 13.62
N ASN A 217 -3.17 -11.04 13.59
CA ASN A 217 -3.03 -9.77 14.30
C ASN A 217 -2.77 -8.61 13.31
N THR A 218 -3.74 -7.71 13.17
CA THR A 218 -3.65 -6.60 12.20
C THR A 218 -2.88 -5.38 12.71
N ASN A 219 -2.30 -5.47 13.91
CA ASN A 219 -1.31 -4.51 14.36
C ASN A 219 0.05 -4.73 13.67
N GLU A 220 0.36 -5.98 13.35
CA GLU A 220 1.63 -6.35 12.72
C GLU A 220 1.68 -5.82 11.29
N ALA A 221 2.82 -5.22 10.92
CA ALA A 221 3.04 -4.78 9.54
C ALA A 221 4.53 -4.70 9.24
N TYR A 222 4.90 -4.97 7.99
CA TYR A 222 6.19 -4.62 7.43
C TYR A 222 6.01 -3.55 6.35
N CYS A 223 6.70 -2.43 6.51
CA CYS A 223 6.59 -1.28 5.62
C CYS A 223 7.91 -1.03 4.91
N SER A 224 7.87 -0.96 3.57
CA SER A 224 8.97 -0.48 2.74
C SER A 224 8.90 1.04 2.60
N VAL A 225 10.05 1.71 2.54
CA VAL A 225 10.19 3.14 2.26
C VAL A 225 10.95 3.30 0.95
N LEU A 226 10.33 3.97 -0.02
CA LEU A 226 10.83 4.06 -1.39
C LEU A 226 10.93 5.51 -1.87
N LEU A 227 11.92 5.74 -2.72
CA LEU A 227 12.02 6.94 -3.54
C LEU A 227 11.42 6.68 -4.92
N ALA A 228 10.51 7.55 -5.33
CA ALA A 228 9.90 7.52 -6.65
C ALA A 228 9.92 8.92 -7.30
N ARG A 229 9.57 8.99 -8.58
CA ARG A 229 9.42 10.28 -9.28
C ARG A 229 8.32 10.18 -10.33
N LEU A 230 7.33 11.06 -10.22
CA LEU A 230 6.29 11.24 -11.22
C LEU A 230 6.55 12.56 -11.95
N THR A 231 6.97 12.48 -13.20
CA THR A 231 7.41 13.60 -14.04
C THR A 231 8.44 14.49 -13.32
N SER A 232 8.05 15.67 -12.84
CA SER A 232 8.84 16.65 -12.11
C SER A 232 8.78 16.50 -10.58
N HIS A 233 7.87 15.67 -10.06
CA HIS A 233 7.61 15.51 -8.63
C HIS A 233 8.44 14.38 -8.04
N SER A 234 9.38 14.69 -7.15
CA SER A 234 10.11 13.67 -6.38
C SER A 234 9.32 13.25 -5.15
N LEU A 235 9.24 11.95 -4.90
CA LEU A 235 8.37 11.35 -3.89
C LEU A 235 9.21 10.49 -2.93
N LEU A 236 8.91 10.59 -1.64
CA LEU A 236 9.19 9.55 -0.66
C LEU A 236 7.86 8.95 -0.23
N ILE A 237 7.70 7.66 -0.47
CA ILE A 237 6.47 6.93 -0.18
C ILE A 237 6.79 5.74 0.71
N SER A 238 5.92 5.47 1.67
CA SER A 238 5.95 4.21 2.40
C SER A 238 4.69 3.41 2.11
N GLY A 239 4.81 2.09 2.07
CA GLY A 239 3.66 1.21 1.99
C GLY A 239 3.96 -0.14 2.63
N GLU A 240 2.92 -0.71 3.22
CA GLU A 240 2.93 -2.09 3.70
C GLU A 240 3.18 -3.06 2.53
N VAL A 241 3.96 -4.10 2.81
CA VAL A 241 4.34 -5.16 1.88
C VAL A 241 4.01 -6.50 2.54
N ASP A 242 3.23 -7.33 1.85
CA ASP A 242 2.69 -8.55 2.44
C ASP A 242 3.76 -9.63 2.67
N CYS A 243 4.64 -9.82 1.67
CA CYS A 243 5.76 -10.76 1.74
C CYS A 243 6.83 -10.53 0.66
N THR A 244 7.96 -11.24 0.80
CA THR A 244 9.03 -11.33 -0.20
C THR A 244 9.17 -12.76 -0.74
N ASP A 245 9.51 -12.91 -2.02
CA ASP A 245 9.78 -14.21 -2.64
C ASP A 245 11.26 -14.58 -2.52
N PRO A 246 11.61 -15.59 -1.71
CA PRO A 246 13.01 -16.04 -1.58
C PRO A 246 13.54 -16.68 -2.87
N SER A 247 12.67 -17.06 -3.80
CA SER A 247 13.03 -17.63 -5.11
C SER A 247 13.08 -16.60 -6.24
N ALA A 248 12.83 -15.31 -5.95
CA ALA A 248 12.84 -14.25 -6.95
C ALA A 248 14.20 -14.16 -7.65
N LYS A 249 14.17 -13.96 -8.99
CA LYS A 249 15.39 -13.79 -9.80
C LYS A 249 16.27 -12.63 -9.34
N SER A 250 15.63 -11.58 -8.83
CA SER A 250 16.28 -10.44 -8.19
C SER A 250 15.82 -10.42 -6.75
N SER A 251 16.76 -10.60 -5.83
CA SER A 251 16.53 -10.50 -4.39
C SER A 251 16.53 -9.06 -3.89
N ILE A 252 16.62 -8.07 -4.79
CA ILE A 252 16.73 -6.65 -4.45
C ILE A 252 15.31 -6.05 -4.37
N PRO A 253 14.87 -5.56 -3.19
CA PRO A 253 13.62 -4.82 -3.07
C PRO A 253 13.55 -3.59 -4.00
N PRO A 254 12.36 -3.23 -4.51
CA PRO A 254 11.07 -3.89 -4.30
C PRO A 254 10.79 -5.07 -5.25
N SER A 255 11.76 -5.47 -6.09
CA SER A 255 11.54 -6.47 -7.15
C SER A 255 11.34 -7.90 -6.66
N SER A 256 11.67 -8.19 -5.40
CA SER A 256 11.40 -9.47 -4.74
C SER A 256 10.04 -9.52 -4.04
N TYR A 257 9.33 -8.40 -3.90
CA TYR A 257 8.08 -8.34 -3.16
C TYR A 257 6.90 -8.94 -3.92
N ILE A 258 5.94 -9.45 -3.15
CA ILE A 258 4.67 -9.98 -3.63
C ILE A 258 3.53 -9.32 -2.85
N GLU A 259 2.51 -8.88 -3.58
CA GLU A 259 1.22 -8.48 -3.01
C GLU A 259 0.26 -9.67 -3.00
N LEU A 260 -0.47 -9.86 -1.92
CA LEU A 260 -1.44 -10.92 -1.71
C LEU A 260 -2.85 -10.33 -1.67
N LYS A 261 -3.77 -10.96 -2.40
CA LYS A 261 -5.16 -10.49 -2.47
C LYS A 261 -6.14 -11.64 -2.39
N THR A 262 -7.35 -11.35 -1.93
CA THR A 262 -8.49 -12.27 -2.06
C THR A 262 -9.61 -11.65 -2.91
N SER A 263 -10.35 -12.51 -3.59
CA SER A 263 -11.55 -12.10 -4.34
C SER A 263 -12.59 -13.21 -4.35
N ALA A 264 -13.87 -12.87 -4.45
CA ALA A 264 -14.89 -13.88 -4.74
C ALA A 264 -14.60 -14.56 -6.08
N GLN A 265 -14.87 -15.87 -6.14
CA GLN A 265 -14.75 -16.67 -7.36
C GLN A 265 -15.57 -16.05 -8.50
N ILE A 266 -14.92 -15.89 -9.65
CA ILE A 266 -15.55 -15.38 -10.87
C ILE A 266 -16.18 -16.57 -11.61
N ARG A 267 -17.50 -16.54 -11.78
CA ARG A 267 -18.28 -17.64 -12.37
C ARG A 267 -18.90 -17.30 -13.72
N ASN A 268 -18.90 -16.02 -14.11
CA ASN A 268 -19.48 -15.58 -15.38
C ASN A 268 -18.79 -14.33 -15.94
N PRO A 269 -18.99 -14.03 -17.25
CA PRO A 269 -18.35 -12.88 -17.90
C PRO A 269 -18.73 -11.51 -17.31
N HIS A 270 -19.90 -11.36 -16.68
CA HIS A 270 -20.29 -10.09 -16.04
C HIS A 270 -19.45 -9.83 -14.79
N GLN A 271 -19.26 -10.86 -13.95
CA GLN A 271 -18.37 -10.81 -12.80
C GLN A 271 -16.92 -10.54 -13.22
N GLN A 272 -16.45 -11.15 -14.33
CA GLN A 272 -15.12 -10.88 -14.87
C GLN A 272 -14.94 -9.39 -15.23
N ARG A 273 -15.90 -8.81 -15.96
CA ARG A 273 -15.85 -7.38 -16.32
C ARG A 273 -15.88 -6.47 -15.09
N SER A 274 -16.69 -6.82 -14.09
CA SER A 274 -16.72 -6.06 -12.83
C SER A 274 -15.38 -6.13 -12.07
N PHE A 275 -14.79 -7.33 -12.00
CA PHE A 275 -13.47 -7.54 -11.42
C PHE A 275 -12.40 -6.73 -12.15
N ASN A 276 -12.37 -6.80 -13.48
CA ASN A 276 -11.45 -6.05 -14.34
C ASN A 276 -11.62 -4.54 -14.15
N ARG A 277 -12.86 -4.05 -14.14
CA ARG A 277 -13.15 -2.61 -14.08
C ARG A 277 -12.84 -1.99 -12.72
N TYR A 278 -13.16 -2.68 -11.62
CA TYR A 278 -13.14 -2.07 -10.29
C TYR A 278 -12.00 -2.59 -9.42
N LYS A 279 -11.75 -3.90 -9.43
CA LYS A 279 -10.78 -4.52 -8.51
C LYS A 279 -9.37 -4.48 -9.06
N LEU A 280 -9.17 -4.83 -10.34
CA LEU A 280 -7.85 -4.78 -10.97
C LEU A 280 -7.29 -3.35 -11.04
N LEU A 281 -8.14 -2.31 -11.16
CA LEU A 281 -7.70 -0.92 -11.03
C LEU A 281 -7.00 -0.69 -9.69
N LYS A 282 -7.67 -1.03 -8.58
CA LYS A 282 -7.14 -0.81 -7.22
C LYS A 282 -5.88 -1.63 -6.99
N TRP A 283 -5.85 -2.89 -7.45
CA TRP A 283 -4.67 -3.76 -7.34
C TRP A 283 -3.48 -3.21 -8.14
N TRP A 284 -3.70 -2.80 -9.38
CA TRP A 284 -2.65 -2.21 -10.21
C TRP A 284 -2.12 -0.92 -9.57
N CYS A 285 -2.98 0.02 -9.17
CA CYS A 285 -2.55 1.26 -8.53
C CYS A 285 -1.73 1.03 -7.26
N GLN A 286 -2.10 0.04 -6.43
CA GLN A 286 -1.39 -0.26 -5.18
C GLN A 286 0.01 -0.81 -5.43
N SER A 287 0.12 -1.85 -6.27
CA SER A 287 1.40 -2.55 -6.49
C SER A 287 2.32 -1.76 -7.43
N PHE A 288 1.77 -1.06 -8.43
CA PHE A 288 2.55 -0.26 -9.37
C PHE A 288 3.32 0.87 -8.67
N LEU A 289 2.69 1.55 -7.70
CA LEU A 289 3.33 2.63 -6.95
C LEU A 289 4.52 2.18 -6.10
N LEU A 290 4.51 0.93 -5.59
CA LEU A 290 5.65 0.38 -4.85
C LEU A 290 6.65 -0.36 -5.75
N GLY A 291 6.36 -0.50 -7.04
CA GLY A 291 7.18 -1.33 -7.93
C GLY A 291 7.09 -2.83 -7.62
N ILE A 292 6.03 -3.27 -6.94
CA ILE A 292 5.78 -4.69 -6.66
C ILE A 292 5.38 -5.39 -7.97
N PRO A 293 6.17 -6.35 -8.47
CA PRO A 293 5.97 -6.91 -9.80
C PRO A 293 4.86 -7.97 -9.87
N ILE A 294 4.51 -8.60 -8.75
CA ILE A 294 3.64 -9.76 -8.70
C ILE A 294 2.52 -9.56 -7.67
N ILE A 295 1.31 -9.91 -8.08
CA ILE A 295 0.13 -10.03 -7.21
C ILE A 295 -0.35 -11.48 -7.25
N VAL A 296 -0.47 -12.14 -6.11
CA VAL A 296 -1.05 -13.48 -5.99
C VAL A 296 -2.44 -13.36 -5.37
N ALA A 297 -3.45 -13.80 -6.13
CA ALA A 297 -4.85 -13.72 -5.73
C ALA A 297 -5.42 -15.10 -5.39
N GLY A 298 -5.99 -15.23 -4.18
CA GLY A 298 -6.85 -16.34 -3.80
C GLY A 298 -8.32 -16.06 -4.14
N PHE A 299 -8.91 -16.89 -5.00
CA PHE A 299 -10.34 -16.81 -5.31
C PHE A 299 -11.14 -17.70 -4.36
N ARG A 300 -12.01 -17.09 -3.57
CA ARG A 300 -12.82 -17.76 -2.54
C ARG A 300 -14.22 -18.11 -3.02
N SER A 301 -14.74 -19.24 -2.55
CA SER A 301 -16.15 -19.61 -2.68
C SER A 301 -17.04 -18.75 -1.75
N GLN A 302 -18.36 -18.99 -1.79
CA GLN A 302 -19.30 -18.32 -0.90
C GLN A 302 -19.12 -18.78 0.56
N GLU A 303 -18.70 -20.03 0.75
CA GLU A 303 -18.41 -20.65 2.05
C GLU A 303 -17.04 -20.22 2.62
N GLY A 304 -16.30 -19.36 1.91
CA GLY A 304 -15.02 -18.84 2.39
C GLY A 304 -13.82 -19.77 2.15
N LYS A 305 -13.93 -20.76 1.25
CA LYS A 305 -12.79 -21.61 0.86
C LYS A 305 -12.05 -21.06 -0.35
N ILE A 306 -10.72 -21.02 -0.33
CA ILE A 306 -9.90 -20.72 -1.52
C ILE A 306 -9.97 -21.89 -2.48
N VAL A 307 -10.58 -21.64 -3.65
CA VAL A 307 -10.81 -22.64 -4.70
C VAL A 307 -9.81 -22.55 -5.85
N SER A 308 -9.14 -21.40 -6.01
CA SER A 308 -8.05 -21.25 -6.97
C SER A 308 -7.09 -20.13 -6.56
N LEU A 309 -5.85 -20.26 -7.04
CA LEU A 309 -4.82 -19.21 -6.96
C LEU A 309 -4.51 -18.72 -8.37
N GLU A 310 -4.36 -17.41 -8.53
CA GLU A 310 -3.94 -16.80 -9.79
C GLU A 310 -2.84 -15.77 -9.53
N THR A 311 -1.85 -15.73 -10.42
CA THR A 311 -0.73 -14.78 -10.34
C THR A 311 -0.88 -13.75 -11.45
N PHE A 312 -0.95 -12.49 -11.07
CA PHE A 312 -0.97 -11.35 -11.97
C PHE A 312 0.40 -10.67 -11.94
N LYS A 313 0.99 -10.44 -13.12
CA LYS A 313 2.11 -9.50 -13.24
C LYS A 313 1.54 -8.10 -13.27
N THR A 314 2.01 -7.22 -12.39
CA THR A 314 1.53 -5.84 -12.29
C THR A 314 1.63 -5.10 -13.64
N SER A 315 2.69 -5.35 -14.41
CA SER A 315 2.89 -4.79 -15.76
C SER A 315 1.84 -5.22 -16.78
N ASP A 316 1.25 -6.40 -16.59
CA ASP A 316 0.37 -7.02 -17.59
C ASP A 316 -1.09 -6.65 -17.34
N ILE A 317 -1.45 -6.21 -16.13
CA ILE A 317 -2.82 -5.87 -15.74
C ILE A 317 -3.49 -4.85 -16.71
N PRO A 318 -2.85 -3.75 -17.11
CA PRO A 318 -3.47 -2.82 -18.06
C PRO A 318 -3.80 -3.42 -19.42
N HIS A 319 -3.10 -4.50 -19.82
CA HIS A 319 -3.41 -5.22 -21.06
C HIS A 319 -4.66 -6.09 -20.93
N LEU A 320 -4.94 -6.61 -19.73
CA LEU A 320 -6.13 -7.44 -19.46
C LEU A 320 -7.44 -6.67 -19.61
N VAL A 321 -7.40 -5.35 -19.40
CA VAL A 321 -8.59 -4.48 -19.43
C VAL A 321 -8.66 -3.63 -20.70
N ARG A 322 -7.69 -3.78 -21.61
CA ARG A 322 -7.58 -3.01 -22.86
C ARG A 322 -8.70 -3.39 -23.81
N GLY A 323 -9.40 -2.38 -24.35
CA GLY A 323 -10.48 -2.58 -25.32
C GLY A 323 -11.82 -2.95 -24.68
N GLU A 324 -11.89 -3.14 -23.37
CA GLU A 324 -13.17 -3.25 -22.66
C GLU A 324 -13.88 -1.88 -22.64
N ARG A 325 -15.19 -1.88 -22.95
CA ARG A 325 -16.00 -0.66 -22.87
C ARG A 325 -16.08 -0.16 -21.43
N ASN A 326 -15.91 1.16 -21.24
CA ASN A 326 -15.96 1.81 -19.92
C ASN A 326 -14.90 1.30 -18.92
N SER A 327 -13.76 0.81 -19.44
CA SER A 327 -12.61 0.41 -18.64
C SER A 327 -11.78 1.61 -18.19
N TRP A 328 -10.84 1.37 -17.28
CA TRP A 328 -9.87 2.35 -16.81
C TRP A 328 -8.61 2.35 -17.66
N ASP A 329 -7.91 3.49 -17.67
CA ASP A 329 -6.67 3.69 -18.39
C ASP A 329 -5.56 4.06 -17.38
N PRO A 330 -4.44 3.30 -17.33
CA PRO A 330 -3.33 3.62 -16.43
C PRO A 330 -2.74 5.03 -16.67
N ALA A 331 -2.77 5.54 -17.91
CA ALA A 331 -2.28 6.88 -18.22
C ALA A 331 -3.16 7.95 -17.58
N VAL A 332 -4.49 7.79 -17.62
CA VAL A 332 -5.44 8.68 -16.95
C VAL A 332 -5.17 8.74 -15.44
N CYS A 333 -4.99 7.58 -14.81
CA CYS A 333 -4.72 7.49 -13.37
C CYS A 333 -3.47 8.30 -12.97
N MET A 334 -2.38 8.10 -13.72
CA MET A 334 -1.11 8.75 -13.44
C MET A 334 -1.10 10.24 -13.83
N ASN A 335 -1.78 10.61 -14.92
CA ASN A 335 -1.90 12.00 -15.35
C ASN A 335 -2.72 12.84 -14.37
N PHE A 336 -3.81 12.29 -13.84
CA PHE A 336 -4.56 12.94 -12.77
C PHE A 336 -3.69 13.14 -11.53
N CYS A 337 -3.01 12.08 -11.06
CA CYS A 337 -2.10 12.19 -9.91
C CYS A 337 -1.02 13.25 -10.15
N ASN A 338 -0.41 13.28 -11.34
CA ASN A 338 0.57 14.29 -11.72
C ASN A 338 -0.01 15.72 -11.66
N LYS A 339 -1.22 15.91 -12.19
CA LYS A 339 -1.89 17.21 -12.17
C LYS A 339 -2.26 17.64 -10.75
N PHE A 340 -2.69 16.71 -9.91
CA PHE A 340 -2.99 16.97 -8.50
C PHE A 340 -1.74 17.39 -7.71
N LEU A 341 -0.61 16.70 -7.88
CA LEU A 341 0.66 17.09 -7.26
C LEU A 341 1.15 18.47 -7.76
N SER A 342 0.99 18.76 -9.05
CA SER A 342 1.24 20.10 -9.60
C SER A 342 0.30 21.16 -9.00
N HIS A 343 -0.96 20.80 -8.77
CA HIS A 343 -1.96 21.68 -8.18
C HIS A 343 -1.60 22.02 -6.73
N ILE A 344 -1.18 21.03 -5.91
CA ILE A 344 -0.66 21.26 -4.57
C ILE A 344 0.46 22.31 -4.59
N LYS A 345 1.50 22.12 -5.45
CA LYS A 345 2.62 23.06 -5.54
C LYS A 345 2.20 24.49 -5.89
N ALA A 346 1.11 24.64 -6.64
CA ALA A 346 0.61 25.95 -7.07
C ALA A 346 -0.16 26.68 -5.96
N VAL A 347 -0.88 25.96 -5.09
CA VAL A 347 -1.79 26.57 -4.10
C VAL A 347 -1.26 26.55 -2.67
N VAL A 348 -0.45 25.54 -2.31
CA VAL A 348 0.17 25.39 -0.99
C VAL A 348 1.53 26.10 -1.02
N THR A 349 1.53 27.42 -0.88
CA THR A 349 2.74 28.25 -1.06
C THR A 349 3.37 28.74 0.24
N LYS A 350 2.65 28.64 1.36
CA LYS A 350 3.14 29.06 2.68
C LYS A 350 3.82 27.88 3.37
N ASP A 351 5.11 28.03 3.64
CA ASP A 351 5.91 27.07 4.42
C ASP A 351 5.68 27.34 5.92
N ASP A 352 4.70 26.65 6.49
CA ASP A 352 4.36 26.70 7.92
C ASP A 352 3.82 25.32 8.33
N PRO A 353 4.49 24.59 9.26
CA PRO A 353 4.07 23.25 9.67
C PRO A 353 2.72 23.22 10.40
N ARG A 354 2.16 24.37 10.79
CA ARG A 354 0.84 24.48 11.43
C ARG A 354 -0.28 24.78 10.44
N LEU A 355 0.05 25.21 9.22
CA LEU A 355 -0.93 25.54 8.21
C LEU A 355 -1.29 24.29 7.41
N VAL A 356 -2.59 24.02 7.29
CA VAL A 356 -3.10 22.81 6.63
C VAL A 356 -4.06 23.20 5.52
N TYR A 357 -3.78 22.71 4.32
CA TYR A 357 -4.67 22.77 3.18
C TYR A 357 -5.40 21.44 3.10
N LEU A 358 -6.67 21.42 3.47
CA LEU A 358 -7.50 20.21 3.46
C LEU A 358 -8.19 20.09 2.10
N PHE A 359 -7.65 19.25 1.23
CA PHE A 359 -8.24 18.92 -0.05
C PHE A 359 -9.38 17.92 0.15
N ALA A 360 -10.51 18.19 -0.50
CA ALA A 360 -11.72 17.38 -0.43
C ALA A 360 -12.20 17.03 -1.82
N TRP A 361 -12.65 15.79 -1.97
CA TRP A 361 -13.25 15.29 -3.20
C TRP A 361 -14.36 14.28 -2.91
N GLU A 362 -15.44 14.39 -3.66
CA GLU A 362 -16.54 13.43 -3.69
C GLU A 362 -16.82 13.01 -5.15
N PRO A 363 -17.30 11.78 -5.39
CA PRO A 363 -17.67 11.32 -6.73
C PRO A 363 -18.53 12.33 -7.51
N GLY A 364 -18.12 12.59 -8.75
CA GLY A 364 -18.81 13.53 -9.65
C GLY A 364 -18.50 15.01 -9.42
N SER A 365 -17.67 15.34 -8.43
CA SER A 365 -17.26 16.72 -8.12
C SER A 365 -15.82 17.03 -8.55
N ASP A 366 -15.49 18.31 -8.60
CA ASP A 366 -14.10 18.77 -8.66
C ASP A 366 -13.47 18.65 -7.26
N VAL A 367 -12.15 18.48 -7.21
CA VAL A 367 -11.39 18.63 -5.98
C VAL A 367 -11.41 20.11 -5.56
N THR A 368 -11.71 20.36 -4.30
CA THR A 368 -11.62 21.70 -3.67
C THR A 368 -10.71 21.64 -2.44
N PHE A 369 -10.36 22.77 -1.86
CA PHE A 369 -9.64 22.80 -0.59
C PHE A 369 -10.09 23.93 0.32
N THR A 370 -9.87 23.72 1.61
CA THR A 370 -10.01 24.72 2.68
C THR A 370 -8.67 24.89 3.39
N VAL A 371 -8.47 26.01 4.08
CA VAL A 371 -7.21 26.31 4.77
C VAL A 371 -7.48 26.49 6.26
N HIS A 372 -6.75 25.76 7.09
CA HIS A 372 -6.92 25.70 8.54
C HIS A 372 -5.60 25.97 9.25
N ASN A 373 -5.65 26.58 10.42
CA ASN A 373 -4.49 26.75 11.31
C ASN A 373 -4.71 26.14 12.70
N ASP A 374 -5.88 25.57 12.96
CA ASP A 374 -6.22 25.01 14.25
C ASP A 374 -5.42 23.74 14.54
N PRO A 375 -5.00 23.51 15.81
CA PRO A 375 -4.16 22.37 16.18
C PRO A 375 -4.72 21.01 15.74
N GLU A 376 -6.03 20.83 15.70
CA GLU A 376 -6.70 19.58 15.32
C GLU A 376 -6.45 19.16 13.86
N TYR A 377 -6.19 20.12 12.96
CA TYR A 377 -5.90 19.81 11.57
C TYR A 377 -4.43 19.44 11.35
N THR A 378 -3.53 19.86 12.24
CA THR A 378 -2.09 19.69 12.08
C THR A 378 -1.72 18.21 11.86
N ILE A 379 -0.84 17.98 10.88
CA ILE A 379 -0.41 16.63 10.47
C ILE A 379 1.04 16.33 10.86
N LEU A 380 1.79 17.34 11.30
CA LEU A 380 3.18 17.22 11.73
C LEU A 380 3.25 17.41 13.26
N PRO A 381 3.67 16.39 14.02
CA PRO A 381 3.82 16.50 15.45
C PRO A 381 5.01 17.38 15.83
N SER A 382 4.95 18.00 17.01
CA SER A 382 5.95 18.95 17.49
C SER A 382 7.36 18.37 17.60
N TRP A 383 7.48 17.09 18.00
CA TRP A 383 8.77 16.40 18.07
C TRP A 383 9.45 16.33 16.70
N TYR A 384 8.69 16.07 15.63
CA TYR A 384 9.22 15.97 14.27
C TYR A 384 9.63 17.32 13.73
N VAL A 385 8.78 18.34 13.92
CA VAL A 385 9.10 19.73 13.55
C VAL A 385 10.37 20.20 14.24
N LYS A 386 10.56 19.86 15.52
CA LYS A 386 11.78 20.17 16.27
C LYS A 386 13.00 19.40 15.75
N ALA A 387 12.86 18.11 15.45
CA ALA A 387 13.96 17.27 14.99
C ALA A 387 14.46 17.63 13.58
N MET A 388 13.57 18.21 12.76
CA MET A 388 13.88 18.67 11.40
C MET A 388 14.26 20.16 11.34
N ASN A 389 14.17 20.88 12.46
CA ASN A 389 14.57 22.28 12.58
C ASN A 389 16.08 22.42 12.66
#